data_AF-A0A3D8K143-F1
#
_entry.id   AF-A0A3D8K143-F1
#
_cell.length_a   1.000
_cell.length_b   1.000
_cell.length_c   1.000
_cell.angle_alpha   90.00
_cell.angle_beta   90.00
_cell.angle_gamma   90.00
#
_symmetry.space_group_name_H-M   'P 1'
#
loop_
_entity.id
_entity.type
_entity.pdbx_description
1 polymer ?
#
loop_
_entity_poly.entity_id
_entity_poly.type
_entity_poly.pdbx_seq_one_letter_code
_entity_poly.pdbx_strand_id
1 'polypeptide(L)'
;MPVISASSKELRAAIDAGSISVREATERAVAMRNQIMELARRRSSPTARAYATRLKREGRSVADLSEKYAQRLYHSTFSELSEQRQVGAFKEIIQAAGWPDDAVMRLAEQLERGGRRLLLVSLAVAVYEVVEFDNRPRELARQSILVGAGVVGGWAAGSAAVATGVCVATAPVCVGALVFVGGVLAAYGADAGFDSLYSPVVR
;
A
#
# COMPACT_ATOMS: atom_id res chain seq x y z
N MET A 1 -12.22 -3.44 -7.61
CA MET A 1 -11.40 -4.04 -8.69
C MET A 1 -12.19 -5.12 -9.42
N PRO A 2 -12.78 -4.84 -10.59
CA PRO A 2 -13.61 -5.79 -11.34
C PRO A 2 -12.81 -6.96 -11.96
N VAL A 3 -11.50 -6.79 -12.16
CA VAL A 3 -10.65 -7.76 -12.86
C VAL A 3 -10.41 -9.04 -12.06
N ILE A 4 -10.29 -8.94 -10.73
CA ILE A 4 -9.95 -10.08 -9.86
C ILE A 4 -11.15 -11.02 -9.69
N SER A 5 -12.34 -10.45 -9.55
CA SER A 5 -13.59 -11.22 -9.47
C SER A 5 -13.99 -11.81 -10.83
N ALA A 6 -13.67 -11.14 -11.94
CA ALA A 6 -13.83 -11.68 -13.29
C ALA A 6 -12.92 -12.91 -13.53
N SER A 7 -11.66 -12.84 -13.13
CA SER A 7 -10.71 -13.96 -13.24
C SER A 7 -11.17 -15.20 -12.47
N SER A 8 -11.68 -15.02 -11.24
CA SER A 8 -12.26 -16.13 -10.45
C SER A 8 -13.46 -16.79 -11.15
N LYS A 9 -14.33 -16.00 -11.80
CA LYS A 9 -15.48 -16.51 -12.58
C LYS A 9 -15.04 -17.26 -13.83
N GLU A 10 -14.03 -16.76 -14.52
CA GLU A 10 -13.47 -17.39 -15.72
C GLU A 10 -12.84 -18.75 -15.39
N LEU A 11 -12.06 -18.84 -14.31
CA LEU A 11 -11.48 -20.11 -13.85
C LEU A 11 -12.55 -21.13 -13.46
N ARG A 12 -13.68 -20.68 -12.91
CA ARG A 12 -14.82 -21.57 -12.61
C ARG A 12 -15.50 -22.08 -13.87
N ALA A 13 -15.76 -21.19 -14.83
CA ALA A 13 -16.32 -21.59 -16.12
C ALA A 13 -15.40 -22.59 -16.85
N ALA A 14 -14.08 -22.41 -16.74
CA ALA A 14 -13.11 -23.33 -17.32
C ALA A 14 -13.11 -24.72 -16.63
N ILE A 15 -13.30 -24.78 -15.31
CA ILE A 15 -13.49 -26.03 -14.56
C ILE A 15 -14.78 -26.72 -15.00
N ASP A 16 -15.89 -25.98 -15.07
CA ASP A 16 -17.20 -26.53 -15.43
C ASP A 16 -17.23 -27.02 -16.88
N ALA A 17 -16.45 -26.39 -17.77
CA ALA A 17 -16.23 -26.82 -19.15
C ALA A 17 -15.25 -28.01 -19.29
N GLY A 18 -14.65 -28.49 -18.18
CA GLY A 18 -13.68 -29.59 -18.19
C GLY A 18 -12.33 -29.24 -18.85
N SER A 19 -12.10 -27.96 -19.17
CA SER A 19 -10.91 -27.49 -19.87
C SER A 19 -9.66 -27.37 -18.98
N ILE A 20 -9.85 -27.32 -17.66
CA ILE A 20 -8.77 -27.22 -16.66
C ILE A 20 -9.12 -28.04 -15.41
N SER A 21 -8.13 -28.65 -14.79
CA SER A 21 -8.34 -29.33 -13.51
C SER A 21 -8.56 -28.32 -12.37
N VAL A 22 -9.31 -28.71 -11.34
CA VAL A 22 -9.57 -27.87 -10.16
C VAL A 22 -8.26 -27.49 -9.45
N ARG A 23 -7.29 -28.41 -9.41
CA ARG A 23 -5.95 -28.17 -8.84
C ARG A 23 -5.20 -27.10 -9.62
N GLU A 24 -5.12 -27.25 -10.93
CA GLU A 24 -4.41 -26.30 -11.80
C GLU A 24 -5.07 -24.91 -11.79
N ALA A 25 -6.42 -24.86 -11.78
CA ALA A 25 -7.15 -23.61 -11.63
C ALA A 25 -6.86 -22.92 -10.29
N THR A 26 -6.67 -23.69 -9.21
CA THR A 26 -6.30 -23.16 -7.89
C THR A 26 -4.88 -22.58 -7.91
N GLU A 27 -3.92 -23.29 -8.50
CA GLU A 27 -2.55 -22.81 -8.65
C GLU A 27 -2.50 -21.48 -9.42
N ARG A 28 -3.23 -21.39 -10.54
CA ARG A 28 -3.35 -20.15 -11.31
C ARG A 28 -3.99 -19.02 -10.50
N ALA A 29 -5.07 -19.29 -9.77
CA ALA A 29 -5.74 -18.29 -8.93
C ALA A 29 -4.82 -17.74 -7.83
N VAL A 30 -4.09 -18.62 -7.15
CA VAL A 30 -3.16 -18.25 -6.08
C VAL A 30 -1.95 -17.50 -6.64
N ALA A 31 -1.38 -17.94 -7.75
CA ALA A 31 -0.27 -17.26 -8.42
C ALA A 31 -0.67 -15.85 -8.85
N MET A 32 -1.82 -15.69 -9.50
CA MET A 32 -2.32 -14.39 -9.93
C MET A 32 -2.59 -13.46 -8.74
N ARG A 33 -3.21 -13.97 -7.66
CA ARG A 33 -3.40 -13.21 -6.40
C ARG A 33 -2.06 -12.73 -5.83
N ASN A 34 -1.06 -13.59 -5.77
CA ASN A 34 0.25 -13.26 -5.21
C ASN A 34 0.97 -12.22 -6.09
N GLN A 35 0.87 -12.32 -7.42
CA GLN A 35 1.38 -11.31 -8.35
C GLN A 35 0.70 -9.95 -8.16
N ILE A 36 -0.63 -9.92 -8.06
CA ILE A 36 -1.39 -8.69 -7.81
C ILE A 36 -0.99 -8.07 -6.46
N MET A 37 -0.83 -8.89 -5.42
CA MET A 37 -0.38 -8.43 -4.11
C MET A 37 1.00 -7.77 -4.20
N GLU A 38 1.95 -8.36 -4.93
CA GLU A 38 3.29 -7.80 -5.11
C GLU A 38 3.28 -6.51 -5.93
N LEU A 39 2.50 -6.47 -7.02
CA LEU A 39 2.30 -5.26 -7.81
C LEU A 39 1.67 -4.13 -6.98
N ALA A 40 0.69 -4.46 -6.15
CA ALA A 40 0.04 -3.49 -5.26
C ALA A 40 1.03 -2.92 -4.23
N ARG A 41 1.96 -3.73 -3.70
CA ARG A 41 3.03 -3.26 -2.79
C ARG A 41 4.05 -2.36 -3.47
N ARG A 42 4.36 -2.63 -4.73
CA ARG A 42 5.29 -1.79 -5.51
C ARG A 42 4.71 -0.41 -5.82
N ARG A 43 3.39 -0.36 -6.01
CA ARG A 43 2.67 0.89 -6.30
C ARG A 43 2.24 1.66 -5.03
N SER A 44 2.23 1.02 -3.87
CA SER A 44 1.78 1.66 -2.63
C SER A 44 2.83 2.59 -2.02
N SER A 45 2.37 3.54 -1.19
CA SER A 45 3.27 4.45 -0.47
C SER A 45 4.22 3.69 0.47
N PRO A 46 5.39 4.25 0.82
CA PRO A 46 6.35 3.58 1.70
C PRO A 46 5.74 3.13 3.03
N THR A 47 4.85 3.94 3.61
CA THR A 47 4.11 3.63 4.85
C THR A 47 3.15 2.47 4.67
N ALA A 48 2.37 2.46 3.58
CA ALA A 48 1.46 1.36 3.28
C ALA A 48 2.22 0.06 2.94
N ARG A 49 3.37 0.17 2.26
CA ARG A 49 4.26 -0.95 1.96
C ARG A 49 4.90 -1.53 3.22
N ALA A 50 5.34 -0.70 4.16
CA ALA A 50 5.87 -1.14 5.45
C ALA A 50 4.80 -1.91 6.23
N TYR A 51 3.57 -1.39 6.27
CA TYR A 51 2.44 -2.09 6.88
C TYR A 51 2.14 -3.43 6.21
N ALA A 52 2.03 -3.45 4.87
CA ALA A 52 1.70 -4.65 4.12
C ALA A 52 2.76 -5.76 4.31
N THR A 53 4.04 -5.38 4.33
CA THR A 53 5.17 -6.29 4.58
C THR A 53 5.16 -6.82 6.02
N ARG A 54 4.79 -5.98 6.99
CA ARG A 54 4.66 -6.38 8.39
C ARG A 54 3.49 -7.35 8.61
N LEU A 55 2.37 -7.13 7.93
CA LEU A 55 1.20 -8.01 8.04
C LEU A 55 1.48 -9.40 7.45
N LYS A 56 2.11 -9.46 6.26
CA LYS A 56 2.55 -10.71 5.61
C LYS A 56 3.80 -10.43 4.79
N ARG A 57 4.92 -11.11 5.04
CA ARG A 57 6.13 -10.95 4.22
C ARG A 57 5.91 -11.44 2.78
N GLU A 58 5.33 -12.61 2.61
CA GLU A 58 5.13 -13.25 1.30
C GLU A 58 3.70 -13.76 1.08
N GLY A 59 3.40 -14.09 -0.18
CA GLY A 59 2.14 -14.73 -0.57
C GLY A 59 2.09 -16.15 -0.03
N ARG A 60 0.89 -16.65 0.29
CA ARG A 60 0.76 -18.02 0.80
C ARG A 60 0.87 -19.02 -0.34
N SER A 61 1.49 -20.17 -0.07
CA SER A 61 1.53 -21.27 -1.02
C SER A 61 0.16 -21.93 -1.15
N VAL A 62 -0.02 -22.70 -2.22
CA VAL A 62 -1.24 -23.50 -2.41
C VAL A 62 -1.38 -24.54 -1.30
N ALA A 63 -0.28 -25.12 -0.81
CA ALA A 63 -0.28 -26.07 0.30
C ALA A 63 -0.79 -25.43 1.60
N ASP A 64 -0.25 -24.25 1.98
CA ASP A 64 -0.69 -23.55 3.20
C ASP A 64 -2.16 -23.14 3.13
N LEU A 65 -2.62 -22.75 1.94
CA LEU A 65 -4.02 -22.41 1.73
C LEU A 65 -4.89 -23.67 1.78
N SER A 66 -4.46 -24.77 1.17
CA SER A 66 -5.19 -26.03 1.20
C SER A 66 -5.40 -26.51 2.63
N GLU A 67 -4.34 -26.46 3.45
CA GLU A 67 -4.40 -26.83 4.85
C GLU A 67 -5.30 -25.90 5.67
N LYS A 68 -5.16 -24.58 5.46
CA LYS A 68 -6.01 -23.60 6.13
C LYS A 68 -7.50 -23.81 5.80
N TYR A 69 -7.83 -24.04 4.54
CA TYR A 69 -9.23 -24.19 4.12
C TYR A 69 -9.79 -25.56 4.48
N ALA A 70 -8.95 -26.61 4.50
CA ALA A 70 -9.30 -27.92 5.04
C ALA A 70 -9.69 -27.83 6.53
N GLN A 71 -8.83 -27.19 7.34
CA GLN A 71 -9.11 -26.99 8.76
C GLN A 71 -10.33 -26.09 9.00
N ARG A 72 -10.52 -25.05 8.19
CA ARG A 72 -11.63 -24.10 8.34
C ARG A 72 -12.99 -24.69 7.94
N LEU A 73 -13.03 -25.51 6.88
CA LEU A 73 -14.29 -26.04 6.33
C LEU A 73 -14.66 -27.40 6.92
N TYR A 74 -13.65 -28.22 7.26
CA TYR A 74 -13.84 -29.63 7.61
C TYR A 74 -13.17 -30.04 8.91
N HIS A 75 -12.47 -29.12 9.60
CA HIS A 75 -11.77 -29.38 10.86
C HIS A 75 -10.78 -30.57 10.80
N SER A 76 -10.18 -30.79 9.64
CA SER A 76 -9.26 -31.90 9.36
C SER A 76 -8.15 -31.44 8.40
N THR A 77 -7.09 -32.24 8.33
CA THR A 77 -5.91 -32.00 7.49
C THR A 77 -6.24 -32.22 6.02
N PHE A 78 -5.63 -31.47 5.11
CA PHE A 78 -5.95 -31.59 3.68
C PHE A 78 -5.69 -32.99 3.11
N SER A 79 -4.67 -33.69 3.61
CA SER A 79 -4.31 -35.06 3.21
C SER A 79 -5.30 -36.13 3.65
N GLU A 80 -6.11 -35.86 4.68
CA GLU A 80 -7.10 -36.80 5.23
C GLU A 80 -8.47 -36.66 4.56
N LEU A 81 -8.65 -35.59 3.77
CA LEU A 81 -9.91 -35.33 3.08
C LEU A 81 -10.10 -36.28 1.90
N SER A 82 -11.35 -36.71 1.71
CA SER A 82 -11.77 -37.37 0.47
C SER A 82 -11.62 -36.43 -0.74
N GLU A 83 -11.46 -37.00 -1.93
CA GLU A 83 -11.25 -36.25 -3.17
C GLU A 83 -12.34 -35.18 -3.41
N GLN A 84 -13.61 -35.50 -3.11
CA GLN A 84 -14.71 -34.54 -3.19
C GLN A 84 -14.55 -33.35 -2.22
N ARG A 85 -14.09 -33.59 -0.98
CA ARG A 85 -13.86 -32.53 0.00
C ARG A 85 -12.65 -31.68 -0.36
N GLN A 86 -11.59 -32.29 -0.93
CA GLN A 86 -10.43 -31.56 -1.46
C GLN A 86 -10.85 -30.61 -2.60
N VAL A 87 -11.69 -31.07 -3.53
CA VAL A 87 -12.27 -30.24 -4.58
C VAL A 87 -13.08 -29.08 -4.00
N GLY A 88 -13.87 -29.33 -2.95
CA GLY A 88 -14.61 -28.27 -2.26
C GLY A 88 -13.69 -27.19 -1.65
N ALA A 89 -12.60 -27.59 -1.00
CA ALA A 89 -11.62 -26.66 -0.45
C ALA A 89 -10.96 -25.80 -1.55
N PHE A 90 -10.60 -26.41 -2.69
CA PHE A 90 -10.04 -25.69 -3.84
C PHE A 90 -11.02 -24.68 -4.45
N LYS A 91 -12.29 -25.04 -4.64
CA LYS A 91 -13.32 -24.12 -5.15
C LYS A 91 -13.49 -22.89 -4.27
N GLU A 92 -13.38 -23.08 -2.95
CA GLU A 92 -13.46 -22.00 -1.96
C GLU A 92 -12.20 -21.11 -1.99
N ILE A 93 -11.01 -21.68 -2.20
CA ILE A 93 -9.77 -20.90 -2.41
C ILE A 93 -9.88 -20.02 -3.65
N ILE A 94 -10.39 -20.57 -4.77
CA ILE A 94 -10.62 -19.83 -6.02
C ILE A 94 -11.64 -18.70 -5.79
N GLN A 95 -12.69 -18.95 -4.99
CA GLN A 95 -13.64 -17.90 -4.60
C GLN A 95 -12.91 -16.78 -3.87
N ALA A 96 -12.24 -17.11 -2.78
CA ALA A 96 -11.63 -16.14 -1.88
C ALA A 96 -10.42 -15.42 -2.48
N ALA A 97 -9.86 -15.91 -3.58
CA ALA A 97 -8.88 -15.18 -4.38
C ALA A 97 -9.53 -14.04 -5.20
N GLY A 98 -10.82 -14.17 -5.53
CA GLY A 98 -11.60 -13.25 -6.37
C GLY A 98 -12.08 -11.97 -5.69
N TRP A 99 -12.17 -11.95 -4.36
CA TRP A 99 -12.86 -10.88 -3.62
C TRP A 99 -11.89 -10.03 -2.78
N PRO A 100 -11.81 -8.70 -3.03
CA PRO A 100 -11.17 -7.77 -2.12
C PRO A 100 -12.08 -7.43 -0.92
N ASP A 101 -11.48 -6.89 0.13
CA ASP A 101 -12.23 -6.36 1.28
C ASP A 101 -12.78 -4.96 0.93
N ASP A 102 -14.10 -4.81 0.90
CA ASP A 102 -14.78 -3.58 0.50
C ASP A 102 -14.52 -2.41 1.46
N ALA A 103 -14.36 -2.66 2.75
CA ALA A 103 -14.12 -1.62 3.74
C ALA A 103 -12.74 -0.99 3.55
N VAL A 104 -11.72 -1.84 3.32
CA VAL A 104 -10.36 -1.39 3.03
C VAL A 104 -10.31 -0.59 1.73
N MET A 105 -11.08 -1.01 0.71
CA MET A 105 -11.08 -0.32 -0.59
C MET A 105 -11.74 1.05 -0.53
N ARG A 106 -12.86 1.18 0.19
CA ARG A 106 -13.50 2.50 0.38
C ARG A 106 -12.60 3.47 1.14
N LEU A 107 -11.91 2.99 2.18
CA LEU A 107 -10.97 3.82 2.93
C LEU A 107 -9.80 4.29 2.05
N ALA A 108 -9.22 3.39 1.25
CA ALA A 108 -8.14 3.72 0.34
C ALA A 108 -8.55 4.81 -0.68
N GLU A 109 -9.73 4.68 -1.29
CA GLU A 109 -10.26 5.67 -2.24
C GLU A 109 -10.53 7.04 -1.60
N GLN A 110 -10.99 7.07 -0.34
CA GLN A 110 -11.22 8.32 0.39
C GLN A 110 -9.89 9.03 0.71
N LEU A 111 -8.89 8.28 1.17
CA LEU A 111 -7.55 8.80 1.46
C LEU A 111 -6.86 9.33 0.21
N GLU A 112 -6.95 8.62 -0.92
CA GLU A 112 -6.38 9.08 -2.19
C GLU A 112 -7.01 10.39 -2.66
N ARG A 113 -8.35 10.47 -2.63
CA ARG A 113 -9.06 11.70 -3.01
C ARG A 113 -8.77 12.86 -2.07
N GLY A 114 -8.70 12.61 -0.76
CA GLY A 114 -8.38 13.62 0.25
C GLY A 114 -6.94 14.13 0.10
N GLY A 115 -5.97 13.21 -0.01
CA GLY A 115 -4.56 13.55 -0.17
C GLY A 115 -4.27 14.32 -1.45
N ARG A 116 -4.88 13.92 -2.58
CA ARG A 116 -4.71 14.64 -3.85
C ARG A 116 -5.21 16.08 -3.78
N ARG A 117 -6.35 16.33 -3.12
CA ARG A 117 -6.87 17.68 -2.94
C ARG A 117 -5.96 18.52 -2.05
N LEU A 118 -5.50 17.95 -0.94
CA LEU A 118 -4.57 18.63 -0.04
C LEU A 118 -3.28 19.03 -0.76
N LEU A 119 -2.71 18.12 -1.55
CA LEU A 119 -1.50 18.39 -2.35
C LEU A 119 -1.70 19.53 -3.35
N LEU A 120 -2.85 19.59 -4.03
CA LEU A 120 -3.14 20.69 -4.96
C LEU A 120 -3.25 22.03 -4.26
N VAL A 121 -3.87 22.08 -3.07
CA VAL A 121 -3.95 23.30 -2.25
C VAL A 121 -2.54 23.72 -1.81
N SER A 122 -1.72 22.80 -1.32
CA SER A 122 -0.34 23.09 -0.93
C SER A 122 0.49 23.63 -2.09
N LEU A 123 0.33 23.08 -3.29
CA LEU A 123 1.02 23.56 -4.49
C LEU A 123 0.59 24.97 -4.87
N ALA A 124 -0.72 25.28 -4.78
CA ALA A 124 -1.24 26.61 -5.08
C ALA A 124 -0.67 27.68 -4.14
N VAL A 125 -0.56 27.37 -2.83
CA VAL A 125 0.04 28.28 -1.84
C VAL A 125 1.53 28.50 -2.12
N ALA A 126 2.29 27.45 -2.45
CA ALA A 126 3.71 27.58 -2.75
C ALA A 126 3.98 28.48 -3.98
N VAL A 127 3.15 28.38 -5.02
CA VAL A 127 3.29 29.24 -6.21
C VAL A 127 2.99 30.71 -5.88
N TYR A 128 2.02 30.97 -4.99
CA TYR A 128 1.69 32.34 -4.59
C TYR A 128 2.88 33.04 -3.93
N GLU A 129 3.55 32.37 -2.99
CA GLU A 129 4.70 32.95 -2.27
C GLU A 129 5.90 33.24 -3.19
N VAL A 130 6.18 32.40 -4.19
CA VAL A 130 7.33 32.60 -5.12
C VAL A 130 7.17 33.89 -5.96
N VAL A 131 5.94 34.26 -6.30
CA VAL A 131 5.67 35.40 -7.20
C VAL A 131 5.84 36.75 -6.51
N GLU A 132 5.69 36.80 -5.18
CA GLU A 132 5.69 38.04 -4.39
C GLU A 132 7.11 38.59 -4.12
N PHE A 133 8.19 37.81 -4.29
CA PHE A 133 9.56 38.22 -3.90
C PHE A 133 10.44 38.78 -5.04
N ASP A 134 11.24 39.82 -4.71
CA ASP A 134 12.21 40.48 -5.60
C ASP A 134 13.42 39.59 -5.95
N ASN A 135 13.98 38.83 -4.99
CA ASN A 135 15.15 37.96 -5.18
C ASN A 135 14.75 36.49 -5.43
N ARG A 136 14.15 36.26 -6.60
CA ARG A 136 13.54 34.99 -7.01
C ARG A 136 14.43 33.74 -6.90
N PRO A 137 15.73 33.72 -7.28
CA PRO A 137 16.48 32.46 -7.32
C PRO A 137 16.86 31.93 -5.92
N ARG A 138 17.15 32.82 -4.96
CA ARG A 138 17.48 32.42 -3.59
C ARG A 138 16.24 31.95 -2.84
N GLU A 139 15.12 32.67 -2.99
CA GLU A 139 13.88 32.30 -2.31
C GLU A 139 13.31 30.98 -2.86
N LEU A 140 13.40 30.78 -4.18
CA LEU A 140 13.06 29.51 -4.80
C LEU A 140 13.92 28.35 -4.28
N ALA A 141 15.23 28.56 -4.11
CA ALA A 141 16.12 27.55 -3.54
C ALA A 141 15.74 27.21 -2.09
N ARG A 142 15.45 28.23 -1.27
CA ARG A 142 15.05 28.04 0.13
C ARG A 142 13.71 27.28 0.24
N GLN A 143 12.68 27.72 -0.48
CA GLN A 143 11.38 27.06 -0.47
C GLN A 143 11.43 25.64 -1.01
N SER A 144 12.20 25.38 -2.08
CA SER A 144 12.32 24.02 -2.61
C SER A 144 12.97 23.06 -1.61
N ILE A 145 13.98 23.54 -0.87
CA ILE A 145 14.63 22.76 0.19
C ILE A 145 13.68 22.54 1.37
N LEU A 146 12.95 23.57 1.81
CA LEU A 146 11.99 23.46 2.93
C LEU A 146 10.86 22.47 2.62
N VAL A 147 10.25 22.60 1.43
CA VAL A 147 9.18 21.71 0.98
C VAL A 147 9.72 20.29 0.79
N GLY A 148 10.90 20.14 0.17
CA GLY A 148 11.55 18.85 -0.01
C GLY A 148 11.85 18.15 1.32
N ALA A 149 12.41 18.89 2.28
CA ALA A 149 12.70 18.39 3.62
C ALA A 149 11.43 18.01 4.38
N GLY A 150 10.37 18.82 4.29
CA GLY A 150 9.08 18.52 4.91
C GLY A 150 8.43 17.25 4.35
N VAL A 151 8.48 17.06 3.02
CA VAL A 151 7.97 15.83 2.38
C VAL A 151 8.77 14.61 2.81
N VAL A 152 10.10 14.67 2.73
CA VAL A 152 10.97 13.55 3.09
C VAL A 152 10.87 13.23 4.58
N GLY A 153 10.89 14.24 5.45
CA GLY A 153 10.75 14.09 6.90
C GLY A 153 9.41 13.52 7.31
N GLY A 154 8.32 13.99 6.70
CA GLY A 154 6.99 13.46 6.96
C GLY A 154 6.84 12.01 6.50
N TRP A 155 7.37 11.66 5.33
CA TRP A 155 7.37 10.27 4.84
C TRP A 155 8.22 9.35 5.72
N ALA A 156 9.41 9.78 6.11
CA ALA A 156 10.30 9.02 6.98
C ALA A 156 9.63 8.78 8.34
N ALA A 157 9.08 9.81 8.99
CA ALA A 157 8.41 9.69 10.28
C ALA A 157 7.17 8.79 10.22
N GLY A 158 6.30 8.99 9.21
CA GLY A 158 5.10 8.18 9.03
C GLY A 158 5.40 6.71 8.74
N SER A 159 6.38 6.43 7.88
CA SER A 159 6.81 5.06 7.58
C SER A 159 7.47 4.38 8.77
N ALA A 160 8.32 5.10 9.50
CA ALA A 160 8.95 4.60 10.72
C ALA A 160 7.89 4.25 11.78
N ALA A 161 6.91 5.11 12.01
CA ALA A 161 5.83 4.86 12.97
C ALA A 161 5.05 3.57 12.69
N VAL A 162 4.85 3.24 11.42
CA VAL A 162 4.16 2.02 10.99
C VAL A 162 5.06 0.79 11.06
N ALA A 163 6.34 0.94 10.70
CA ALA A 163 7.34 -0.13 10.77
C ALA A 163 7.63 -0.55 12.22
N THR A 164 7.77 0.42 13.13
CA THR A 164 7.99 0.18 14.58
C THR A 164 6.72 -0.23 15.31
N GLY A 165 5.56 0.04 14.71
CA GLY A 165 4.26 -0.33 15.25
C GLY A 165 3.66 0.62 16.27
N VAL A 166 4.18 1.84 16.34
CA VAL A 166 3.57 2.96 17.05
C VAL A 166 2.18 3.28 16.48
N CYS A 167 2.04 3.25 15.15
CA CYS A 167 0.75 3.41 14.48
C CYS A 167 0.45 2.23 13.54
N VAL A 168 -0.83 1.92 13.36
CA VAL A 168 -1.32 1.05 12.29
C VAL A 168 -1.64 1.90 11.06
N ALA A 169 -1.36 1.40 9.85
CA ALA A 169 -1.59 2.19 8.63
C ALA A 169 -3.08 2.51 8.39
N THR A 170 -3.98 1.74 9.00
CA THR A 170 -5.42 1.99 8.97
C THR A 170 -5.88 3.07 9.94
N ALA A 171 -4.98 3.64 10.75
CA ALA A 171 -5.25 4.73 11.69
C ALA A 171 -4.78 6.08 11.09
N PRO A 172 -5.61 6.75 10.28
CA PRO A 172 -5.19 7.94 9.52
C PRO A 172 -4.78 9.11 10.43
N VAL A 173 -5.39 9.23 11.61
CA VAL A 173 -5.08 10.30 12.57
C VAL A 173 -3.69 10.12 13.18
N CYS A 174 -3.34 8.90 13.61
CA CYS A 174 -2.05 8.59 14.22
C CYS A 174 -0.91 8.80 13.23
N VAL A 175 -1.04 8.22 12.03
CA VAL A 175 -0.03 8.36 10.97
C VAL A 175 0.04 9.81 10.48
N GLY A 176 -1.10 10.47 10.29
CA GLY A 176 -1.16 11.86 9.84
C GLY A 176 -0.47 12.82 10.81
N ALA A 177 -0.67 12.66 12.11
CA ALA A 177 0.01 13.47 13.12
C ALA A 177 1.53 13.32 13.08
N LEU A 178 2.03 12.09 12.99
CA LEU A 178 3.48 11.83 12.93
C LEU A 178 4.11 12.26 11.60
N VAL A 179 3.39 12.13 10.49
CA VAL A 179 3.80 12.71 9.20
C VAL A 179 3.92 14.23 9.31
N PHE A 180 2.95 14.89 9.94
CA PHE A 180 2.98 16.34 10.12
C PHE A 180 4.15 16.78 11.02
N VAL A 181 4.30 16.15 12.19
CA VAL A 181 5.39 16.44 13.13
C VAL A 181 6.76 16.19 12.48
N GLY A 182 6.93 15.06 11.80
CA GLY A 182 8.17 14.75 11.08
C GLY A 182 8.48 15.73 9.97
N GLY A 183 7.47 16.19 9.24
CA GLY A 183 7.63 17.20 8.19
C GLY A 183 8.03 18.57 8.75
N VAL A 184 7.36 19.04 9.81
CA VAL A 184 7.69 20.33 10.46
C VAL A 184 9.10 20.30 11.04
N LEU A 185 9.47 19.22 11.75
CA LEU A 185 10.81 19.08 12.33
C LEU A 185 11.91 19.05 11.26
N ALA A 186 11.68 18.34 10.15
CA ALA A 186 12.65 18.29 9.06
C ALA A 186 12.76 19.62 8.32
N ALA A 187 11.64 20.32 8.10
CA ALA A 187 11.65 21.66 7.50
C ALA A 187 12.41 22.67 8.37
N TYR A 188 12.19 22.65 9.69
CA TYR A 188 12.91 23.51 10.63
C TYR A 188 14.42 23.22 10.64
N GLY A 189 14.80 21.94 10.63
CA GLY A 189 16.22 21.55 10.54
C GLY A 189 16.86 21.96 9.21
N ALA A 190 16.11 21.88 8.11
CA ALA A 190 16.60 22.29 6.79
C ALA A 190 16.77 23.81 6.68
N ASP A 191 15.89 24.60 7.30
CA ASP A 191 16.01 26.06 7.34
C ASP A 191 17.29 26.48 8.08
N ALA A 192 17.54 25.92 9.26
CA ALA A 192 18.75 26.17 10.03
C ALA A 192 20.04 25.74 9.29
N GLY A 193 19.97 24.67 8.48
CA GLY A 193 21.09 24.20 7.67
C GLY A 193 21.33 25.02 6.40
N PHE A 194 20.27 25.58 5.80
CA PHE A 194 20.36 26.35 4.56
C PHE A 194 21.19 27.63 4.74
N ASP A 195 21.01 28.35 5.85
CA ASP A 195 21.75 29.58 6.14
C ASP A 195 23.25 29.34 6.33
N SER A 196 23.63 28.17 6.87
CA SER A 196 25.03 27.77 7.03
C SER A 196 25.69 27.47 5.67
N LEU A 197 24.96 26.82 4.76
CA LEU A 197 25.50 26.34 3.48
C LEU A 197 25.54 27.41 2.38
N TYR A 198 24.61 28.37 2.40
CA TYR A 198 24.47 29.38 1.34
C TYR A 198 25.22 30.69 1.63
N SER A 199 25.87 30.84 2.81
CA SER A 199 26.62 32.05 3.19
C SER A 199 27.95 32.32 2.44
N PRO A 200 28.71 31.35 1.87
CA PRO A 200 29.99 31.66 1.25
C PRO A 200 29.92 32.01 -0.25
N VAL A 201 28.74 31.96 -0.90
CA VAL A 201 28.63 32.05 -2.37
C VAL A 201 28.40 33.48 -2.89
N VAL A 202 28.21 34.46 -2.01
CA VAL A 202 28.08 35.88 -2.41
C VAL A 202 28.98 36.77 -1.54
N ARG A 203 30.27 36.76 -1.86
CA ARG A 203 31.15 37.91 -1.64
C ARG A 203 31.91 38.18 -2.93
#